data_AF-A0A183K9T6-F1
#
_entry.id   AF-A0A183K9T6-F1
#
_cell.length_a   1.000
_cell.length_b   1.000
_cell.length_c   1.000
_cell.angle_alpha   90.00
_cell.angle_beta   90.00
_cell.angle_gamma   90.00
#
_symmetry.space_group_name_H-M   'P 1'
#
loop_
_entity.id
_entity.type
_entity.pdbx_description
1 polymer ?
#
loop_
_entity_poly.entity_id
_entity_poly.type
_entity_poly.pdbx_seq_one_letter_code
_entity_poly.pdbx_strand_id
1 'polypeptide(L)'
;LKGRVVEPLSDFHKDEVRQIGRQLGLPEAIVNRHPFPGPGLAVRILCAAEPYIERDFSETTSLIKMISGYHQMSQKPHALLNKINAAARPEEQQRLSKITANRSLAAYVLPIRSVGVQGDHRTYSYACALSSSTAPDWDALSFLANLIPRICHNINRVVYILGPQVVHPVNDITITYLREPVIDTLREVDDRVMSVLQNNGCMNNVDQMPVVLIPIHFDRDPSQVVSIPSILRSVVLRPVKSADFMTCIAAVPGVHIPEDVVYKMQKAAEEVPGISRVLYDLTSKPPATIEWE
;
A
#
# COMPACT_ATOMS: atom_id res chain seq x y z
N LEU A 1 0.56 38.65 16.28
CA LEU A 1 1.36 38.46 15.05
C LEU A 1 1.66 39.83 14.45
N LYS A 2 2.92 40.16 14.15
CA LYS A 2 3.33 41.50 13.63
C LYS A 2 3.02 41.73 12.14
N GLY A 3 2.16 40.91 11.53
CA GLY A 3 1.76 41.04 10.12
C GLY A 3 2.89 40.97 9.09
N ARG A 4 3.95 40.18 9.35
CA ARG A 4 5.15 40.12 8.50
C ARG A 4 5.19 38.93 7.53
N VAL A 5 4.16 38.09 7.51
CA VAL A 5 4.09 36.95 6.60
C VAL A 5 3.49 37.42 5.28
N VAL A 6 4.15 37.10 4.17
CA VAL A 6 3.69 37.39 2.81
C VAL A 6 3.59 36.05 2.07
N GLU A 7 2.48 35.84 1.35
CA GLU A 7 2.20 34.64 0.58
C GLU A 7 2.05 35.01 -0.90
N PRO A 8 3.17 35.15 -1.67
CA PRO A 8 3.15 35.71 -3.03
C PRO A 8 2.33 34.91 -4.04
N LEU A 9 2.02 33.66 -3.71
CA LEU A 9 1.29 32.72 -4.56
C LEU A 9 -0.17 32.52 -4.11
N SER A 10 -0.65 33.27 -3.12
CA SER A 10 -1.98 33.09 -2.52
C SER A 10 -3.14 33.30 -3.49
N ASP A 11 -2.95 34.16 -4.51
CA ASP A 11 -3.96 34.48 -5.51
C ASP A 11 -3.94 33.54 -6.74
N PHE A 12 -3.11 32.49 -6.75
CA PHE A 12 -2.93 31.60 -7.90
C PHE A 12 -3.33 30.15 -7.61
N HIS A 13 -3.94 29.51 -8.61
CA HIS A 13 -4.21 28.08 -8.63
C HIS A 13 -2.96 27.26 -8.96
N LYS A 14 -3.00 25.94 -8.68
CA LYS A 14 -1.83 25.05 -8.77
C LYS A 14 -1.25 24.93 -10.18
N ASP A 15 -2.10 24.93 -11.19
CA ASP A 15 -1.75 24.96 -12.61
C ASP A 15 -1.11 26.31 -13.02
N GLU A 16 -1.63 27.41 -12.51
CA GLU A 16 -1.06 28.75 -12.72
C GLU A 16 0.33 28.89 -12.09
N VAL A 17 0.52 28.37 -10.87
CA VAL A 17 1.85 28.33 -10.21
C VAL A 17 2.87 27.58 -11.08
N ARG A 18 2.45 26.49 -11.75
CA ARG A 18 3.33 25.77 -12.68
C ARG A 18 3.68 26.62 -13.91
N GLN A 19 2.71 27.34 -14.47
CA GLN A 19 2.95 28.25 -15.60
C GLN A 19 3.89 29.40 -15.23
N ILE A 20 3.72 29.99 -14.04
CA ILE A 20 4.63 31.00 -13.50
C ILE A 20 6.05 30.44 -13.40
N GLY A 21 6.20 29.22 -12.85
CA GLY A 21 7.49 28.54 -12.77
C GLY A 21 8.18 28.42 -14.13
N ARG A 22 7.45 28.06 -15.19
CA ARG A 22 7.97 28.00 -16.57
C ARG A 22 8.40 29.37 -17.07
N GLN A 23 7.60 30.41 -16.85
CA GLN A 23 7.91 31.78 -17.26
C GLN A 23 9.15 32.33 -16.54
N LEU A 24 9.40 31.90 -15.31
CA LEU A 24 10.60 32.20 -14.54
C LEU A 24 11.83 31.36 -14.96
N GLY A 25 11.69 30.46 -15.94
CA GLY A 25 12.78 29.62 -16.44
C GLY A 25 13.11 28.41 -15.55
N LEU A 26 12.20 27.98 -14.68
CA LEU A 26 12.40 26.75 -13.89
C LEU A 26 12.34 25.50 -14.80
N PRO A 27 13.19 24.49 -14.56
CA PRO A 27 13.15 23.22 -15.28
C PRO A 27 11.79 22.51 -15.14
N GLU A 28 11.31 21.88 -16.23
CA GLU A 28 10.06 21.09 -16.21
C GLU A 28 10.05 19.98 -15.15
N ALA A 29 11.22 19.39 -14.86
CA ALA A 29 11.37 18.37 -13.82
C ALA A 29 11.09 18.91 -12.40
N ILE A 30 11.32 20.20 -12.16
CA ILE A 30 11.02 20.86 -10.89
C ILE A 30 9.54 21.26 -10.85
N VAL A 31 9.04 21.85 -11.93
CA VAL A 31 7.66 22.38 -12.02
C VAL A 31 6.61 21.26 -11.94
N ASN A 32 6.88 20.11 -12.55
CA ASN A 32 5.95 18.96 -12.55
C ASN A 32 6.23 17.93 -11.45
N ARG A 33 7.11 18.24 -10.49
CA ARG A 33 7.40 17.32 -9.39
C ARG A 33 6.12 17.02 -8.60
N HIS A 34 5.96 15.76 -8.20
CA HIS A 34 4.92 15.37 -7.26
C HIS A 34 5.09 16.10 -5.92
N PRO A 35 3.99 16.37 -5.19
CA PRO A 35 4.09 16.89 -3.84
C PRO A 35 4.90 15.94 -2.96
N PHE A 36 5.75 16.51 -2.11
CA PHE A 36 6.56 15.79 -1.13
C PHE A 36 6.23 16.35 0.25
N PRO A 37 5.88 15.51 1.24
CA PRO A 37 5.42 15.98 2.53
C PRO A 37 6.54 16.71 3.29
N GLY A 38 6.19 17.68 4.13
CA GLY A 38 7.15 18.43 4.95
C GLY A 38 8.05 17.53 5.82
N PRO A 39 7.50 16.53 6.55
CA PRO A 39 8.29 15.52 7.26
C PRO A 39 9.11 14.57 6.38
N GLY A 40 8.91 14.60 5.05
CA GLY A 40 9.64 13.81 4.07
C GLY A 40 9.56 12.31 4.30
N LEU A 41 10.72 11.64 4.22
CA LEU A 41 10.81 10.18 4.38
C LEU A 41 10.45 9.70 5.79
N ALA A 42 10.39 10.59 6.79
CA ALA A 42 10.07 10.20 8.17
C ALA A 42 8.66 9.59 8.31
N VAL A 43 7.72 9.97 7.44
CA VAL A 43 6.35 9.42 7.38
C VAL A 43 6.17 8.34 6.31
N ARG A 44 7.30 7.86 5.77
CA ARG A 44 7.38 6.78 4.78
C ARG A 44 8.22 5.62 5.28
N ILE A 45 8.65 5.63 6.54
CA ILE A 45 9.37 4.53 7.17
C ILE A 45 8.56 4.10 8.39
N LEU A 46 7.84 2.99 8.26
CA LEU A 46 7.11 2.42 9.40
C LEU A 46 8.11 1.93 10.44
N CYS A 47 8.21 2.69 11.53
CA CYS A 47 9.05 2.33 12.67
C CYS A 47 8.29 1.37 13.60
N ALA A 48 8.94 0.30 14.02
CA ALA A 48 8.38 -0.68 14.93
C ALA A 48 9.48 -1.33 15.77
N ALA A 49 9.21 -1.48 17.07
CA ALA A 49 10.05 -2.22 18.00
C ALA A 49 9.47 -3.61 18.30
N GLU A 50 8.16 -3.77 18.19
CA GLU A 50 7.40 -4.98 18.48
C GLU A 50 6.34 -5.20 17.39
N PRO A 51 5.95 -6.45 17.10
CA PRO A 51 4.85 -6.74 16.19
C PRO A 51 3.53 -6.21 16.74
N TYR A 52 2.73 -5.57 15.89
CA TYR A 52 1.39 -5.11 16.24
C TYR A 52 0.39 -6.26 16.15
N ILE A 53 0.04 -6.84 17.30
CA ILE A 53 -0.89 -7.95 17.44
C ILE A 53 -1.83 -7.65 18.60
N GLU A 54 -3.09 -7.32 18.30
CA GLU A 54 -4.13 -7.12 19.33
C GLU A 54 -5.01 -8.36 19.46
N ARG A 55 -5.98 -8.31 20.39
CA ARG A 55 -6.90 -9.41 20.69
C ARG A 55 -7.70 -9.90 19.47
N ASP A 56 -7.96 -9.00 18.52
CA ASP A 56 -8.74 -9.25 17.30
C ASP A 56 -7.89 -9.82 16.14
N PHE A 57 -6.57 -9.95 16.28
CA PHE A 57 -5.67 -10.37 15.20
C PHE A 57 -6.02 -11.76 14.66
N SER A 58 -6.34 -12.71 15.54
CA SER A 58 -6.69 -14.09 15.16
C SER A 58 -8.04 -14.18 14.44
N GLU A 59 -9.06 -13.44 14.94
CA GLU A 59 -10.37 -13.35 14.28
C GLU A 59 -10.23 -12.72 12.90
N THR A 60 -9.48 -11.62 12.80
CA THR A 60 -9.21 -10.89 11.56
C THR A 60 -8.48 -11.78 10.56
N THR A 61 -7.46 -12.51 11.00
CA THR A 61 -6.74 -13.49 10.19
C THR A 61 -7.67 -14.58 9.65
N SER A 62 -8.61 -15.05 10.47
CA SER A 62 -9.59 -16.06 10.06
C SER A 62 -10.58 -15.50 9.03
N LEU A 63 -11.02 -14.25 9.22
CA LEU A 63 -11.90 -13.54 8.29
C LEU A 63 -11.26 -13.30 6.93
N ILE A 64 -10.02 -12.79 6.87
CA ILE A 64 -9.37 -12.55 5.57
C ILE A 64 -9.08 -13.85 4.81
N LYS A 65 -8.75 -14.94 5.52
CA LYS A 65 -8.60 -16.28 4.91
C LYS A 65 -9.92 -16.78 4.35
N MET A 66 -11.03 -16.49 5.05
CA MET A 66 -12.36 -16.79 4.55
C MET A 66 -12.72 -15.97 3.30
N ILE A 67 -12.35 -14.70 3.27
CA ILE A 67 -12.55 -13.84 2.09
C ILE A 67 -11.73 -14.36 0.91
N SER A 68 -10.46 -14.71 1.08
CA SER A 68 -9.62 -15.23 -0.02
C SER A 68 -10.01 -16.64 -0.47
N GLY A 69 -10.70 -17.41 0.37
CA GLY A 69 -11.22 -18.75 0.08
C GLY A 69 -12.74 -18.83 -0.07
N TYR A 70 -13.42 -17.70 -0.32
CA TYR A 70 -14.87 -17.57 -0.15
C TYR A 70 -15.69 -18.62 -0.93
N HIS A 71 -15.35 -18.89 -2.19
CA HIS A 71 -16.10 -19.83 -3.04
C HIS A 71 -16.34 -21.17 -2.35
N GLN A 72 -15.28 -21.79 -1.84
CA GLN A 72 -15.39 -23.11 -1.21
C GLN A 72 -15.95 -23.00 0.22
N MET A 73 -15.55 -21.97 0.97
CA MET A 73 -15.96 -21.83 2.36
C MET A 73 -17.44 -21.48 2.50
N SER A 74 -18.01 -20.79 1.51
CA SER A 74 -19.45 -20.48 1.46
C SER A 74 -20.34 -21.70 1.25
N GLN A 75 -19.79 -22.82 0.77
CA GLN A 75 -20.54 -24.08 0.60
C GLN A 75 -20.86 -24.77 1.93
N LYS A 76 -20.22 -24.34 3.03
CA LYS A 76 -20.45 -24.87 4.37
C LYS A 76 -20.94 -23.75 5.30
N PRO A 77 -21.90 -24.02 6.19
CA PRO A 77 -22.33 -23.03 7.16
C PRO A 77 -21.18 -22.68 8.10
N HIS A 78 -20.87 -21.39 8.21
CA HIS A 78 -19.82 -20.88 9.08
C HIS A 78 -20.26 -19.56 9.73
N ALA A 79 -20.02 -19.39 11.03
CA ALA A 79 -20.47 -18.20 11.77
C ALA A 79 -19.94 -16.88 11.15
N LEU A 80 -18.65 -16.86 10.78
CA LEU A 80 -18.01 -15.72 10.11
C LEU A 80 -18.55 -15.41 8.69
N LEU A 81 -19.19 -16.37 8.02
CA LEU A 81 -19.77 -16.14 6.68
C LEU A 81 -20.90 -15.09 6.74
N ASN A 82 -21.64 -15.05 7.85
CA ASN A 82 -22.68 -14.05 8.06
C ASN A 82 -22.13 -12.63 8.08
N LYS A 83 -20.92 -12.43 8.64
CA LYS A 83 -20.24 -11.12 8.67
C LYS A 83 -19.86 -10.65 7.25
N ILE A 84 -19.36 -11.57 6.42
CA ILE A 84 -19.03 -11.28 5.02
C ILE A 84 -20.31 -10.95 4.23
N ASN A 85 -21.34 -11.79 4.35
CA ASN A 85 -22.59 -11.63 3.60
C ASN A 85 -23.39 -10.40 4.03
N ALA A 86 -23.26 -9.95 5.28
CA ALA A 86 -23.90 -8.73 5.76
C ALA A 86 -23.26 -7.45 5.17
N ALA A 87 -21.96 -7.48 4.85
CA ALA A 87 -21.21 -6.34 4.33
C ALA A 87 -21.08 -6.32 2.78
N ALA A 88 -21.41 -7.43 2.11
CA ALA A 88 -21.31 -7.59 0.67
C ALA A 88 -22.71 -7.72 0.02
N ARG A 89 -22.98 -6.96 -1.05
CA ARG A 89 -24.21 -7.10 -1.84
C ARG A 89 -24.25 -8.45 -2.57
N PRO A 90 -25.43 -8.98 -2.97
CA PRO A 90 -25.53 -10.27 -3.68
C PRO A 90 -24.64 -10.37 -4.93
N GLU A 91 -24.54 -9.30 -5.72
CA GLU A 91 -23.66 -9.24 -6.89
C GLU A 91 -22.17 -9.29 -6.50
N GLU A 92 -21.81 -8.63 -5.40
CA GLU A 92 -20.44 -8.65 -4.86
C GLU A 92 -20.08 -10.02 -4.31
N GLN A 93 -21.02 -10.73 -3.67
CA GLN A 93 -20.85 -12.12 -3.22
C GLN A 93 -20.63 -13.06 -4.40
N GLN A 94 -21.40 -12.90 -5.48
CA GLN A 94 -21.19 -13.67 -6.72
C GLN A 94 -19.83 -13.37 -7.34
N ARG A 95 -19.42 -12.11 -7.40
CA ARG A 95 -18.10 -11.71 -7.91
C ARG A 95 -16.98 -12.28 -7.04
N LEU A 96 -17.10 -12.18 -5.71
CA LEU A 96 -16.14 -12.75 -4.76
C LEU A 96 -16.02 -14.27 -4.92
N SER A 97 -17.15 -14.96 -5.12
CA SER A 97 -17.18 -16.40 -5.40
C SER A 97 -16.47 -16.74 -6.71
N LYS A 98 -16.65 -15.95 -7.78
CA LYS A 98 -15.92 -16.15 -9.04
C LYS A 98 -14.41 -15.94 -8.89
N ILE A 99 -14.00 -14.84 -8.25
CA ILE A 99 -12.59 -14.50 -8.01
C ILE A 99 -11.87 -15.61 -7.23
N THR A 100 -12.54 -16.21 -6.25
CA THR A 100 -11.93 -17.17 -5.33
C THR A 100 -12.13 -18.64 -5.73
N ALA A 101 -12.81 -18.91 -6.85
CA ALA A 101 -13.12 -20.26 -7.30
C ALA A 101 -11.87 -21.14 -7.50
N ASN A 102 -10.81 -20.57 -8.08
CA ASN A 102 -9.60 -21.31 -8.44
C ASN A 102 -8.54 -21.37 -7.33
N ARG A 103 -8.83 -20.83 -6.14
CA ARG A 103 -7.93 -20.84 -4.95
C ARG A 103 -6.52 -20.32 -5.24
N SER A 104 -6.40 -19.33 -6.13
CA SER A 104 -5.12 -18.72 -6.47
C SER A 104 -4.66 -17.66 -5.48
N LEU A 105 -5.55 -17.16 -4.61
CA LEU A 105 -5.28 -16.06 -3.68
C LEU A 105 -4.93 -16.55 -2.27
N ALA A 106 -3.91 -15.94 -1.68
CA ALA A 106 -3.59 -16.02 -0.26
C ALA A 106 -3.68 -14.62 0.37
N ALA A 107 -4.12 -14.56 1.63
CA ALA A 107 -4.28 -13.31 2.37
C ALA A 107 -3.68 -13.41 3.77
N TYR A 108 -2.99 -12.34 4.19
CA TYR A 108 -2.28 -12.24 5.45
C TYR A 108 -2.58 -10.90 6.14
N VAL A 109 -2.75 -10.90 7.47
CA VAL A 109 -2.75 -9.67 8.26
C VAL A 109 -1.29 -9.39 8.59
N LEU A 110 -0.80 -8.20 8.25
CA LEU A 110 0.57 -7.80 8.59
C LEU A 110 0.61 -7.28 10.03
N PRO A 111 1.61 -7.66 10.84
CA PRO A 111 1.75 -7.25 12.24
C PRO A 111 2.34 -5.82 12.36
N ILE A 112 1.76 -4.87 11.62
CA ILE A 112 2.18 -3.47 11.57
C ILE A 112 0.95 -2.56 11.62
N ARG A 113 1.15 -1.32 12.09
CA ARG A 113 0.14 -0.27 12.05
C ARG A 113 0.30 0.55 10.79
N SER A 114 -0.82 0.86 10.15
CA SER A 114 -0.87 1.83 9.06
C SER A 114 -1.94 2.88 9.35
N VAL A 115 -1.65 4.14 9.03
CA VAL A 115 -2.62 5.22 9.20
C VAL A 115 -3.73 5.12 8.15
N GLY A 116 -4.95 5.40 8.61
CA GLY A 116 -6.18 5.48 7.82
C GLY A 116 -7.07 6.61 8.31
N VAL A 117 -8.20 6.80 7.63
CA VAL A 117 -9.24 7.76 7.97
C VAL A 117 -10.61 7.08 7.83
N GLN A 118 -11.37 7.06 8.92
CA GLN A 118 -12.71 6.49 8.96
C GLN A 118 -13.66 7.49 9.63
N GLY A 119 -14.66 7.95 8.89
CA GLY A 119 -15.41 9.15 9.27
C GLY A 119 -14.48 10.36 9.40
N ASP A 120 -14.58 11.07 10.51
CA ASP A 120 -13.81 12.31 10.75
C ASP A 120 -12.50 12.08 11.53
N HIS A 121 -12.15 10.83 11.84
CA HIS A 121 -11.02 10.51 12.71
C HIS A 121 -9.92 9.75 11.97
N ARG A 122 -8.67 10.07 12.32
CA ARG A 122 -7.52 9.23 11.96
C ARG A 122 -7.56 7.93 12.77
N THR A 123 -7.25 6.82 12.12
CA THR A 123 -7.13 5.50 12.74
C THR A 123 -5.76 4.91 12.45
N TYR A 124 -5.24 4.10 13.37
CA TYR A 124 -4.02 3.31 13.15
C TYR A 124 -4.38 1.84 13.35
N SER A 125 -4.36 1.07 12.27
CA SER A 125 -4.84 -0.31 12.28
C SER A 125 -4.12 -1.16 11.23
N TYR A 126 -4.52 -2.42 11.10
CA TYR A 126 -3.79 -3.41 10.32
C TYR A 126 -3.75 -3.07 8.82
N ALA A 127 -2.76 -3.65 8.15
CA ALA A 127 -2.75 -3.81 6.69
C ALA A 127 -2.96 -5.30 6.34
N CYS A 128 -3.76 -5.56 5.31
CA CYS A 128 -3.95 -6.88 4.73
C CYS A 128 -3.10 -7.00 3.47
N ALA A 129 -2.31 -8.06 3.38
CA ALA A 129 -1.50 -8.36 2.22
C ALA A 129 -2.05 -9.56 1.46
N LEU A 130 -2.27 -9.39 0.17
CA LEU A 130 -2.70 -10.41 -0.77
C LEU A 130 -1.50 -10.90 -1.60
N SER A 131 -1.47 -12.17 -1.96
CA SER A 131 -0.54 -12.70 -2.97
C SER A 131 -1.22 -13.81 -3.77
N SER A 132 -0.71 -14.11 -4.97
CA SER A 132 -1.30 -15.14 -5.83
C SER A 132 -0.30 -16.09 -6.46
N SER A 133 -0.77 -17.32 -6.70
CA SER A 133 0.00 -18.36 -7.41
C SER A 133 0.00 -18.18 -8.93
N THR A 134 -0.91 -17.36 -9.45
CA THR A 134 -1.01 -16.96 -10.86
C THR A 134 -0.68 -15.47 -11.02
N ALA A 135 -0.60 -15.01 -12.28
CA ALA A 135 -0.51 -13.58 -12.58
C ALA A 135 -1.65 -12.80 -11.88
N PRO A 136 -1.37 -11.57 -11.40
CA PRO A 136 -2.35 -10.77 -10.69
C PRO A 136 -3.50 -10.36 -11.60
N ASP A 137 -4.72 -10.58 -11.14
CA ASP A 137 -5.91 -9.96 -11.72
C ASP A 137 -6.15 -8.64 -11.00
N TRP A 138 -5.69 -7.53 -11.59
CA TRP A 138 -5.73 -6.20 -10.98
C TRP A 138 -7.15 -5.68 -10.73
N ASP A 139 -8.13 -6.09 -11.56
CA ASP A 139 -9.54 -5.75 -11.35
C ASP A 139 -10.10 -6.49 -10.13
N ALA A 140 -9.83 -7.80 -10.02
CA ALA A 140 -10.20 -8.59 -8.85
C ALA A 140 -9.53 -8.08 -7.57
N LEU A 141 -8.24 -7.76 -7.62
CA LEU A 141 -7.50 -7.22 -6.48
C LEU A 141 -8.01 -5.84 -6.05
N SER A 142 -8.34 -4.95 -6.99
CA SER A 142 -8.96 -3.66 -6.70
C SER A 142 -10.34 -3.82 -6.06
N PHE A 143 -11.14 -4.78 -6.53
CA PHE A 143 -12.42 -5.13 -5.90
C PHE A 143 -12.23 -5.58 -4.44
N LEU A 144 -11.27 -6.48 -4.18
CA LEU A 144 -10.95 -6.95 -2.83
C LEU A 144 -10.45 -5.83 -1.92
N ALA A 145 -9.64 -4.91 -2.46
CA ALA A 145 -9.13 -3.76 -1.71
C ALA A 145 -10.25 -2.82 -1.21
N ASN A 146 -11.37 -2.76 -1.92
CA ASN A 146 -12.56 -2.01 -1.50
C ASN A 146 -13.52 -2.83 -0.61
N LEU A 147 -13.52 -4.16 -0.75
CA LEU A 147 -14.44 -5.03 0.00
C LEU A 147 -13.90 -5.37 1.39
N ILE A 148 -12.61 -5.71 1.52
CA ILE A 148 -12.02 -6.18 2.78
C ILE A 148 -12.20 -5.15 3.91
N PRO A 149 -11.89 -3.84 3.75
CA PRO A 149 -12.07 -2.86 4.83
C PRO A 149 -13.53 -2.60 5.21
N ARG A 150 -14.49 -2.91 4.33
CA ARG A 150 -15.93 -2.85 4.65
C ARG A 150 -16.36 -4.02 5.54
N ILE A 151 -15.74 -5.19 5.38
CA ILE A 151 -16.00 -6.37 6.21
C ILE A 151 -15.22 -6.29 7.53
N CYS A 152 -13.98 -5.82 7.45
CA CYS A 152 -13.02 -5.75 8.54
C CYS A 152 -12.60 -4.29 8.76
N HIS A 153 -13.36 -3.56 9.59
CA HIS A 153 -13.08 -2.14 9.87
C HIS A 153 -11.73 -1.88 10.57
N ASN A 154 -11.11 -2.91 11.13
CA ASN A 154 -9.76 -2.88 11.68
C ASN A 154 -8.66 -3.13 10.62
N ILE A 155 -9.00 -3.15 9.33
CA ILE A 155 -8.03 -3.15 8.22
C ILE A 155 -8.12 -1.80 7.52
N ASN A 156 -7.05 -1.02 7.64
CA ASN A 156 -6.95 0.29 6.99
C ASN A 156 -6.48 0.18 5.54
N ARG A 157 -5.74 -0.88 5.19
CA ARG A 157 -5.10 -1.02 3.89
C ARG A 157 -5.15 -2.44 3.36
N VAL A 158 -5.24 -2.56 2.04
CA VAL A 158 -5.09 -3.80 1.29
C VAL A 158 -4.00 -3.61 0.25
N VAL A 159 -2.95 -4.41 0.35
CA VAL A 159 -1.79 -4.38 -0.54
C VAL A 159 -1.65 -5.72 -1.26
N TYR A 160 -1.10 -5.70 -2.46
CA TYR A 160 -0.71 -6.90 -3.19
C TYR A 160 0.80 -7.08 -3.14
N ILE A 161 1.28 -8.26 -2.77
CA ILE A 161 2.71 -8.62 -2.74
C ILE A 161 3.11 -9.05 -4.15
N LEU A 162 4.06 -8.35 -4.74
CA LEU A 162 4.56 -8.67 -6.08
C LEU A 162 5.49 -9.89 -6.04
N GLY A 163 5.50 -10.66 -7.13
CA GLY A 163 6.26 -11.90 -7.26
C GLY A 163 5.46 -13.16 -6.88
N PRO A 164 6.15 -14.28 -6.59
CA PRO A 164 5.51 -15.55 -6.25
C PRO A 164 4.66 -15.46 -4.98
N GLN A 165 3.61 -16.29 -4.93
CA GLN A 165 2.73 -16.42 -3.76
C GLN A 165 3.53 -16.63 -2.48
N VAL A 166 3.19 -15.87 -1.44
CA VAL A 166 3.77 -16.06 -0.11
C VAL A 166 3.20 -17.35 0.47
N VAL A 167 4.05 -18.19 1.04
CA VAL A 167 3.66 -19.49 1.61
C VAL A 167 3.37 -19.35 3.11
N HIS A 168 4.19 -18.60 3.82
CA HIS A 168 4.16 -18.51 5.28
C HIS A 168 3.70 -17.13 5.77
N PRO A 169 2.83 -17.06 6.78
CA PRO A 169 2.47 -15.80 7.42
C PRO A 169 3.69 -15.20 8.14
N VAL A 170 3.76 -13.88 8.19
CA VAL A 170 4.77 -13.15 8.96
C VAL A 170 4.14 -12.67 10.27
N ASN A 171 4.68 -13.13 11.40
CA ASN A 171 4.16 -12.82 12.74
C ASN A 171 5.13 -11.99 13.60
N ASP A 172 6.34 -11.75 13.11
CA ASP A 172 7.37 -10.92 13.72
C ASP A 172 7.73 -9.74 12.78
N ILE A 173 8.59 -8.85 13.26
CA ILE A 173 8.99 -7.65 12.51
C ILE A 173 10.51 -7.46 12.59
N THR A 174 11.06 -6.77 11.61
CA THR A 174 12.44 -6.25 11.66
C THR A 174 12.43 -4.94 12.44
N ILE A 175 13.11 -4.89 13.59
CA ILE A 175 13.16 -3.67 14.41
C ILE A 175 13.64 -2.49 13.56
N THR A 176 12.84 -1.45 13.49
CA THR A 176 13.05 -0.33 12.56
C THR A 176 12.80 0.99 13.26
N TYR A 177 13.76 1.90 13.12
CA TYR A 177 13.73 3.27 13.60
C TYR A 177 14.22 4.20 12.50
N LEU A 178 13.96 5.50 12.63
CA LEU A 178 14.56 6.55 11.80
C LEU A 178 16.05 6.69 12.11
N ARG A 179 16.85 5.77 11.57
CA ARG A 179 18.32 5.80 11.61
C ARG A 179 18.86 5.97 10.20
N GLU A 180 20.02 6.60 10.10
CA GLU A 180 20.67 6.93 8.83
C GLU A 180 20.71 5.75 7.84
N PRO A 181 21.15 4.52 8.20
CA PRO A 181 21.15 3.40 7.24
C PRO A 181 19.76 3.04 6.71
N VAL A 182 18.71 3.15 7.54
CA VAL A 182 17.32 2.85 7.14
C VAL A 182 16.79 3.95 6.22
N ILE A 183 17.10 5.21 6.53
CA ILE A 183 16.72 6.36 5.70
C ILE A 183 17.44 6.29 4.35
N ASP A 184 18.72 5.92 4.34
CA ASP A 184 19.50 5.78 3.11
C ASP A 184 18.96 4.66 2.22
N THR A 185 18.59 3.50 2.80
CA THR A 185 17.89 2.44 2.06
C THR A 185 16.63 2.98 1.41
N LEU A 186 15.74 3.65 2.15
CA LEU A 186 14.51 4.16 1.54
C LEU A 186 14.80 5.26 0.51
N ARG A 187 15.79 6.12 0.75
CA ARG A 187 16.18 7.18 -0.20
C ARG A 187 16.61 6.58 -1.54
N GLU A 188 17.42 5.52 -1.51
CA GLU A 188 17.86 4.81 -2.71
C GLU A 188 16.69 4.12 -3.42
N VAL A 189 15.81 3.44 -2.68
CA VAL A 189 14.63 2.80 -3.25
C VAL A 189 13.69 3.83 -3.89
N ASP A 190 13.38 4.93 -3.21
CA ASP A 190 12.52 6.01 -3.71
C ASP A 190 13.10 6.60 -5.01
N ASP A 191 14.40 6.91 -5.03
CA ASP A 191 15.07 7.43 -6.23
C ASP A 191 15.01 6.47 -7.43
N ARG A 192 15.29 5.17 -7.21
CA ARG A 192 15.22 4.15 -8.26
C ARG A 192 13.81 3.96 -8.80
N VAL A 193 12.81 3.87 -7.91
CA VAL A 193 11.39 3.72 -8.28
C VAL A 193 10.90 4.94 -9.05
N MET A 194 11.18 6.15 -8.54
CA MET A 194 10.77 7.39 -9.19
C MET A 194 11.48 7.60 -10.53
N SER A 195 12.74 7.18 -10.66
CA SER A 195 13.47 7.16 -11.93
C SER A 195 12.81 6.25 -12.96
N VAL A 196 12.34 5.06 -12.56
CA VAL A 196 11.58 4.18 -13.45
C VAL A 196 10.28 4.87 -13.91
N LEU A 197 9.54 5.47 -12.98
CA LEU A 197 8.28 6.17 -13.30
C LEU A 197 8.52 7.34 -14.29
N GLN A 198 9.59 8.10 -14.08
CA GLN A 198 9.99 9.22 -14.95
C GLN A 198 10.47 8.76 -16.32
N ASN A 199 11.39 7.81 -16.38
CA ASN A 199 12.00 7.34 -17.64
C ASN A 199 10.99 6.62 -18.55
N ASN A 200 9.89 6.11 -17.98
CA ASN A 200 8.79 5.51 -18.74
C ASN A 200 7.62 6.50 -18.97
N GLY A 201 7.82 7.81 -18.74
CA GLY A 201 6.81 8.85 -19.03
C GLY A 201 5.55 8.79 -18.17
N CYS A 202 5.58 8.07 -17.05
CA CYS A 202 4.41 7.79 -16.22
C CYS A 202 4.23 8.76 -15.04
N MET A 203 5.07 9.81 -14.93
CA MET A 203 4.97 10.81 -13.86
C MET A 203 3.60 11.50 -13.82
N ASN A 204 2.99 11.76 -14.98
CA ASN A 204 1.68 12.42 -15.05
C ASN A 204 0.50 11.44 -14.92
N ASN A 205 0.76 10.13 -14.85
CA ASN A 205 -0.29 9.12 -14.71
C ASN A 205 -0.84 9.09 -13.28
N VAL A 206 -0.06 9.55 -12.31
CA VAL A 206 -0.40 9.60 -10.89
C VAL A 206 -0.09 10.98 -10.31
N ASP A 207 -0.86 11.37 -9.30
CA ASP A 207 -0.72 12.67 -8.65
C ASP A 207 0.33 12.63 -7.54
N GLN A 208 0.55 11.45 -6.96
CA GLN A 208 1.61 11.20 -6.00
C GLN A 208 1.94 9.69 -5.96
N MET A 209 3.20 9.36 -5.70
CA MET A 209 3.69 7.99 -5.48
C MET A 209 4.55 7.94 -4.22
N PRO A 210 3.98 7.81 -3.00
CA PRO A 210 4.80 7.43 -1.86
C PRO A 210 5.44 6.06 -2.05
N VAL A 211 6.73 6.00 -1.74
CA VAL A 211 7.47 4.74 -1.58
C VAL A 211 7.70 4.57 -0.09
N VAL A 212 7.19 3.50 0.48
CA VAL A 212 7.16 3.30 1.94
C VAL A 212 7.96 2.08 2.32
N LEU A 213 8.86 2.21 3.30
CA LEU A 213 9.60 1.09 3.89
C LEU A 213 8.83 0.52 5.09
N ILE A 214 8.57 -0.79 5.07
CA ILE A 214 7.85 -1.50 6.14
C ILE A 214 8.74 -2.57 6.80
N PRO A 215 8.60 -2.80 8.11
CA PRO A 215 9.47 -3.69 8.89
C PRO A 215 9.12 -5.18 8.72
N ILE A 216 8.79 -5.62 7.51
CA ILE A 216 8.33 -6.99 7.22
C ILE A 216 9.37 -7.74 6.39
N HIS A 217 9.75 -8.93 6.85
CA HIS A 217 10.63 -9.88 6.16
C HIS A 217 9.85 -11.14 5.80
N PHE A 218 9.52 -11.30 4.53
CA PHE A 218 8.78 -12.44 3.97
C PHE A 218 9.70 -13.64 3.70
N ASP A 219 9.08 -14.75 3.27
CA ASP A 219 9.75 -15.96 2.74
C ASP A 219 10.70 -16.68 3.71
N ARG A 220 10.47 -16.51 5.01
CA ARG A 220 11.12 -17.29 6.05
C ARG A 220 10.26 -18.49 6.41
N ASP A 221 10.88 -19.66 6.51
CA ASP A 221 10.23 -20.85 7.05
C ASP A 221 10.02 -20.67 8.57
N PRO A 222 8.77 -20.71 9.06
CA PRO A 222 8.44 -20.60 10.48
C PRO A 222 9.20 -21.60 11.36
N SER A 223 9.49 -22.79 10.85
CA SER A 223 10.26 -23.83 11.57
C SER A 223 11.72 -23.44 11.79
N GLN A 224 12.22 -22.47 11.02
CA GLN A 224 13.59 -21.97 11.07
C GLN A 224 13.70 -20.55 11.62
N VAL A 225 12.62 -19.95 12.14
CA VAL A 225 12.62 -18.56 12.63
C VAL A 225 13.62 -18.35 13.78
N VAL A 226 13.85 -19.37 14.61
CA VAL A 226 14.89 -19.31 15.67
C VAL A 226 16.29 -19.18 15.06
N SER A 227 16.52 -19.77 13.89
CA SER A 227 17.80 -19.70 13.17
C SER A 227 17.90 -18.52 12.18
N ILE A 228 16.79 -17.96 11.72
CA ILE A 228 16.74 -16.90 10.70
C ILE A 228 15.92 -15.70 11.23
N PRO A 229 16.56 -14.74 11.93
CA PRO A 229 15.87 -13.58 12.46
C PRO A 229 15.36 -12.64 11.36
N SER A 230 14.36 -11.83 11.69
CA SER A 230 13.86 -10.78 10.80
C SER A 230 14.89 -9.65 10.66
N ILE A 231 15.59 -9.59 9.53
CA ILE A 231 16.63 -8.58 9.24
C ILE A 231 16.36 -7.72 8.00
N LEU A 232 15.50 -8.19 7.09
CA LEU A 232 15.14 -7.47 5.86
C LEU A 232 13.88 -6.64 6.06
N ARG A 233 13.63 -5.69 5.17
CA ARG A 233 12.43 -4.86 5.14
C ARG A 233 11.73 -5.01 3.80
N SER A 234 10.47 -4.62 3.72
CA SER A 234 9.74 -4.63 2.44
C SER A 234 9.36 -3.22 2.04
N VAL A 235 9.07 -3.04 0.75
CA VAL A 235 8.73 -1.73 0.17
C VAL A 235 7.28 -1.75 -0.27
N VAL A 236 6.53 -0.68 -0.03
CA VAL A 236 5.19 -0.48 -0.57
C VAL A 236 5.23 0.66 -1.59
N LEU A 237 4.77 0.38 -2.81
CA LEU A 237 4.49 1.36 -3.84
C LEU A 237 3.06 1.87 -3.65
N ARG A 238 2.89 3.19 -3.51
CA ARG A 238 1.60 3.81 -3.22
C ARG A 238 1.16 4.81 -4.30
N PRO A 239 0.87 4.37 -5.53
CA PRO A 239 0.38 5.30 -6.53
C PRO A 239 -1.05 5.74 -6.24
N VAL A 240 -1.27 7.05 -6.20
CA VAL A 240 -2.61 7.62 -6.02
C VAL A 240 -2.95 8.59 -7.14
N LYS A 241 -4.23 8.60 -7.51
CA LYS A 241 -4.82 9.66 -8.32
C LYS A 241 -5.84 10.42 -7.48
N SER A 242 -5.85 11.73 -7.63
CA SER A 242 -6.74 12.60 -6.89
C SER A 242 -7.00 13.91 -7.63
N ALA A 243 -8.25 14.35 -7.62
CA ALA A 243 -8.62 15.67 -8.10
C ALA A 243 -8.37 16.76 -7.04
N ASP A 244 -8.51 16.46 -5.75
CA ASP A 244 -8.55 17.45 -4.65
C ASP A 244 -7.79 17.04 -3.37
N PHE A 245 -7.15 15.87 -3.36
CA PHE A 245 -6.51 15.21 -2.22
C PHE A 245 -7.41 14.95 -0.99
N MET A 246 -8.71 15.26 -1.06
CA MET A 246 -9.70 14.89 -0.06
C MET A 246 -10.15 13.45 -0.27
N THR A 247 -10.41 13.07 -1.52
CA THR A 247 -10.62 11.69 -1.94
C THR A 247 -9.56 11.27 -2.95
N CYS A 248 -9.05 10.06 -2.82
CA CYS A 248 -8.01 9.55 -3.73
C CYS A 248 -8.33 8.11 -4.10
N ILE A 249 -8.15 7.75 -5.36
CA ILE A 249 -8.17 6.36 -5.79
C ILE A 249 -6.75 5.83 -5.89
N ALA A 250 -6.56 4.55 -5.58
CA ALA A 250 -5.32 3.87 -5.93
C ALA A 250 -5.21 3.77 -7.46
N ALA A 251 -4.04 4.06 -8.02
CA ALA A 251 -3.82 3.85 -9.44
C ALA A 251 -3.72 2.33 -9.68
N VAL A 252 -4.66 1.78 -10.45
CA VAL A 252 -4.68 0.35 -10.78
C VAL A 252 -3.72 0.06 -11.96
N PRO A 253 -2.81 -0.91 -11.85
CA PRO A 253 -1.97 -1.36 -12.97
C PRO A 253 -2.81 -1.84 -14.15
N GLY A 254 -2.35 -1.59 -15.37
CA GLY A 254 -3.08 -1.90 -16.62
C GLY A 254 -4.20 -0.89 -16.94
N VAL A 255 -4.65 -0.09 -15.97
CA VAL A 255 -5.65 0.97 -16.17
C VAL A 255 -5.00 2.34 -16.19
N HIS A 256 -4.21 2.65 -15.15
CA HIS A 256 -3.63 3.98 -14.95
C HIS A 256 -2.12 3.99 -15.18
N ILE A 257 -1.42 2.95 -14.74
CA ILE A 257 0.01 2.76 -14.97
C ILE A 257 0.18 1.44 -15.75
N PRO A 258 0.99 1.40 -16.82
CA PRO A 258 1.30 0.14 -17.51
C PRO A 258 1.88 -0.90 -16.54
N GLU A 259 1.43 -2.15 -16.65
CA GLU A 259 1.89 -3.22 -15.75
C GLU A 259 3.40 -3.45 -15.83
N ASP A 260 3.98 -3.35 -17.04
CA ASP A 260 5.43 -3.51 -17.23
C ASP A 260 6.23 -2.47 -16.46
N VAL A 261 5.72 -1.24 -16.30
CA VAL A 261 6.34 -0.20 -15.50
C VAL A 261 6.29 -0.56 -14.02
N VAL A 262 5.20 -1.17 -13.55
CA VAL A 262 5.10 -1.68 -12.17
C VAL A 262 6.13 -2.78 -11.90
N TYR A 263 6.30 -3.72 -12.82
CA TYR A 263 7.31 -4.78 -12.67
C TYR A 263 8.74 -4.25 -12.78
N LYS A 264 8.99 -3.20 -13.59
CA LYS A 264 10.28 -2.50 -13.59
C LYS A 264 10.55 -1.81 -12.25
N MET A 265 9.55 -1.16 -11.65
CA MET A 265 9.68 -0.54 -10.32
C MET A 265 9.95 -1.59 -9.23
N GLN A 266 9.26 -2.74 -9.29
CA GLN A 266 9.54 -3.88 -8.42
C GLN A 266 11.01 -4.27 -8.50
N LYS A 267 11.48 -4.58 -9.71
CA LYS A 267 12.87 -5.02 -9.92
C LYS A 267 13.87 -3.99 -9.41
N ALA A 268 13.65 -2.71 -9.72
CA ALA A 268 14.54 -1.63 -9.30
C ALA A 268 14.63 -1.48 -7.77
N ALA A 269 13.53 -1.72 -7.05
CA ALA A 269 13.50 -1.73 -5.59
C ALA A 269 14.15 -2.99 -4.99
N GLU A 270 13.91 -4.18 -5.57
CA GLU A 270 14.49 -5.46 -5.10
C GLU A 270 16.01 -5.53 -5.30
N GLU A 271 16.57 -4.75 -6.23
CA GLU A 271 18.02 -4.63 -6.41
C GLU A 271 18.73 -3.89 -5.26
N VAL A 272 17.99 -3.19 -4.39
CA VAL A 272 18.56 -2.51 -3.22
C VAL A 272 18.78 -3.53 -2.09
N PRO A 273 20.02 -3.65 -1.55
CA PRO A 273 20.29 -4.56 -0.44
C PRO A 273 19.40 -4.27 0.78
N GLY A 274 18.88 -5.32 1.40
CA GLY A 274 18.01 -5.21 2.57
C GLY A 274 16.52 -5.24 2.26
N ILE A 275 16.13 -5.28 0.98
CA ILE A 275 14.73 -5.41 0.56
C ILE A 275 14.33 -6.89 0.41
N SER A 276 13.24 -7.28 1.06
CA SER A 276 12.65 -8.62 1.06
C SER A 276 11.63 -8.77 -0.06
N ARG A 277 10.60 -7.91 -0.08
CA ARG A 277 9.55 -7.91 -1.11
C ARG A 277 9.11 -6.50 -1.43
N VAL A 278 8.50 -6.35 -2.60
CA VAL A 278 7.79 -5.14 -3.00
C VAL A 278 6.29 -5.41 -3.02
N LEU A 279 5.53 -4.48 -2.49
CA LEU A 279 4.08 -4.53 -2.38
C LEU A 279 3.47 -3.33 -3.11
N TYR A 280 2.22 -3.46 -3.53
CA TYR A 280 1.49 -2.44 -4.25
C TYR A 280 0.19 -2.12 -3.51
N ASP A 281 0.00 -0.88 -3.06
CA ASP A 281 -1.16 -0.49 -2.27
C ASP A 281 -2.35 -0.09 -3.15
N LEU A 282 -3.41 -0.90 -3.06
CA LEU A 282 -4.63 -0.80 -3.86
C LEU A 282 -5.79 -0.11 -3.12
N THR A 283 -5.54 0.44 -1.93
CA THR A 283 -6.60 1.01 -1.09
C THR A 283 -6.96 2.43 -1.53
N SER A 284 -8.23 2.81 -1.57
CA SER A 284 -8.59 4.23 -1.79
C SER A 284 -8.63 5.02 -0.47
N LYS A 285 -8.65 6.36 -0.56
CA LYS A 285 -8.93 7.26 0.57
C LYS A 285 -10.39 7.73 0.47
N PRO A 286 -11.26 7.41 1.45
CA PRO A 286 -11.08 6.48 2.59
C PRO A 286 -11.12 4.99 2.16
N PRO A 287 -10.71 4.01 3.01
CA PRO A 287 -10.35 4.13 4.43
C PRO A 287 -8.87 4.45 4.69
N ALA A 288 -8.03 4.46 3.66
CA ALA A 288 -6.62 4.77 3.81
C ALA A 288 -6.35 6.28 3.73
N THR A 289 -5.10 6.68 3.99
CA THR A 289 -4.55 7.99 3.61
C THR A 289 -3.56 7.84 2.45
N ILE A 290 -3.01 8.96 1.96
CA ILE A 290 -1.96 8.93 0.93
C ILE A 290 -0.67 8.34 1.52
N GLU A 291 -0.15 8.96 2.58
CA GLU A 291 1.01 8.46 3.33
C GLU A 291 0.61 7.33 4.28
N TRP A 292 1.58 6.50 4.71
CA TRP A 292 1.38 5.36 5.62
C TRP A 292 1.74 5.66 7.08
N GLU A 293 2.59 6.68 7.29
CA GLU A 293 3.22 7.21 8.52
C GLU A 293 4.13 6.25 9.29
#